data_AF-A0AB35R6Z4-F1
#
_entry.id   AF-A0AB35R6Z4-F1
#
_cell.length_a   1.000
_cell.length_b   1.000
_cell.length_c   1.000
_cell.angle_alpha   90.00
_cell.angle_beta   90.00
_cell.angle_gamma   90.00
#
_symmetry.space_group_name_H-M   'P 1'
#
loop_
_entity.id
_entity.type
_entity.pdbx_description
1 polymer ?
#
loop_
_entity_poly.entity_id
_entity_poly.type
_entity_poly.pdbx_seq_one_letter_code
_entity_poly.pdbx_strand_id
1 'polypeptide(L)'
;MASLKLRKWLKKSVIRAFQFAMAVGFVSIAIATAYKFIVEDVSLTFVKPFGRYYVFELENESPSDQVIESFEVVFPAGQPLVARTTRDIYTNESDSGKVTLPGGNSGWIPTVEFTELNGQIVGANKKKKFRLPPASSIDYLRLEAAIFDVSYRTHPTSKLLKNIDAGLKWLGLKNTETKIRYIMVDNNWFPTASTSLNEALRLACRDDRSLGVGYQCPSE
;
A
#
# COMPACT_ATOMS: atom_id res chain seq x y z
N MET A 1 1.40 -52.50 -29.90
CA MET A 1 0.86 -52.97 -28.60
C MET A 1 1.61 -52.47 -27.36
N ALA A 2 2.91 -52.14 -27.43
CA ALA A 2 3.70 -51.69 -26.26
C ALA A 2 3.28 -50.32 -25.69
N SER A 3 2.86 -49.37 -26.53
CA SER A 3 2.46 -48.02 -26.11
C SER A 3 1.22 -47.98 -25.21
N LEU A 4 0.30 -48.94 -25.38
CA LEU A 4 -0.96 -49.00 -24.65
C LEU A 4 -0.80 -49.56 -23.21
N LYS A 5 0.14 -50.50 -23.03
CA LYS A 5 0.54 -51.01 -21.71
C LYS A 5 1.29 -49.95 -20.90
N LEU A 6 2.19 -49.21 -21.55
CA LEU A 6 2.93 -48.11 -20.91
C LEU A 6 1.97 -47.03 -20.37
N ARG A 7 0.95 -46.66 -21.18
CA ARG A 7 -0.07 -45.68 -20.81
C ARG A 7 -0.96 -46.13 -19.64
N LYS A 8 -1.33 -47.42 -19.60
CA LYS A 8 -2.10 -48.00 -18.47
C LYS A 8 -1.27 -48.10 -17.19
N TRP A 9 0.01 -48.45 -17.30
CA TRP A 9 0.93 -48.50 -16.15
C TRP A 9 1.20 -47.12 -15.57
N LEU A 10 1.49 -46.12 -16.41
CA LEU A 10 1.63 -44.72 -16.02
C LEU A 10 0.38 -44.20 -15.29
N LYS A 11 -0.82 -44.44 -15.83
CA LYS A 11 -2.08 -44.07 -15.15
C LYS A 11 -2.20 -44.71 -13.77
N LYS A 12 -1.88 -45.98 -13.62
CA LYS A 12 -1.97 -46.70 -12.33
C LYS A 12 -0.95 -46.19 -11.31
N SER A 13 0.26 -45.86 -11.75
CA SER A 13 1.31 -45.27 -10.89
C SER A 13 0.95 -43.86 -10.44
N VAL A 14 0.41 -43.02 -11.33
CA VAL A 14 -0.08 -41.67 -10.99
C VAL A 14 -1.22 -41.72 -9.97
N ILE A 15 -2.18 -42.64 -10.16
CA ILE A 15 -3.30 -42.80 -9.21
C ILE A 15 -2.80 -43.23 -7.83
N ARG A 16 -1.86 -44.18 -7.75
CA ARG A 16 -1.27 -44.59 -6.46
C ARG A 16 -0.48 -43.48 -5.80
N ALA A 17 0.30 -42.72 -6.56
CA ALA A 17 1.04 -41.57 -6.04
C ALA A 17 0.09 -40.49 -5.51
N PHE A 18 -1.02 -40.24 -6.20
CA PHE A 18 -2.05 -39.30 -5.76
C PHE A 18 -2.76 -39.77 -4.49
N GLN A 19 -3.15 -41.04 -4.40
CA GLN A 19 -3.75 -41.63 -3.19
C GLN A 19 -2.79 -41.58 -2.00
N PHE A 20 -1.50 -41.84 -2.24
CA PHE A 20 -0.47 -41.71 -1.21
C PHE A 20 -0.32 -40.25 -0.76
N ALA A 21 -0.27 -39.30 -1.70
CA ALA A 21 -0.21 -37.87 -1.38
C ALA A 21 -1.45 -37.37 -0.61
N MET A 22 -2.64 -37.90 -0.91
CA MET A 22 -3.88 -37.64 -0.16
C MET A 22 -3.77 -38.19 1.27
N ALA A 23 -3.33 -39.43 1.44
CA ALA A 23 -3.19 -40.09 2.74
C ALA A 23 -2.16 -39.41 3.66
N VAL A 24 -1.12 -38.80 3.08
CA VAL A 24 -0.06 -38.09 3.82
C VAL A 24 -0.34 -36.58 3.93
N GLY A 25 -1.49 -36.10 3.43
CA GLY A 25 -1.90 -34.69 3.56
C GLY A 25 -1.16 -33.70 2.65
N PHE A 26 -0.26 -34.17 1.77
CA PHE A 26 0.45 -33.31 0.81
C PHE A 26 -0.48 -32.58 -0.14
N VAL A 27 -1.61 -33.20 -0.52
CA VAL A 27 -2.62 -32.55 -1.37
C VAL A 27 -3.23 -31.34 -0.65
N SER A 28 -3.54 -31.47 0.64
CA SER A 28 -4.08 -30.37 1.45
C SER A 28 -3.08 -29.22 1.58
N ILE A 29 -1.79 -29.53 1.79
CA ILE A 29 -0.72 -28.53 1.84
C ILE A 29 -0.57 -27.80 0.49
N ALA A 30 -0.59 -28.54 -0.62
CA ALA A 30 -0.49 -27.95 -1.95
C ALA A 30 -1.69 -27.04 -2.25
N ILE A 31 -2.91 -27.46 -1.90
CA ILE A 31 -4.13 -26.65 -2.06
C ILE A 31 -4.06 -25.39 -1.19
N ALA A 32 -3.67 -25.51 0.08
CA ALA A 32 -3.55 -24.37 0.97
C ALA A 32 -2.49 -23.36 0.48
N THR A 33 -1.36 -23.85 -0.02
CA THR A 33 -0.29 -23.00 -0.57
C THR A 33 -0.75 -22.29 -1.84
N ALA A 34 -1.47 -22.99 -2.73
CA ALA A 34 -2.05 -22.38 -3.92
C ALA A 34 -3.13 -21.34 -3.59
N TYR A 35 -3.98 -21.63 -2.60
CA TYR A 35 -4.98 -20.68 -2.11
C TYR A 35 -4.31 -19.41 -1.57
N LYS A 36 -3.32 -19.55 -0.68
CA LYS A 36 -2.54 -18.41 -0.18
C LYS A 36 -1.91 -17.61 -1.31
N PHE A 37 -1.32 -18.26 -2.31
CA PHE A 37 -0.74 -17.56 -3.45
C PHE A 37 -1.77 -16.74 -4.28
N ILE A 38 -3.02 -17.22 -4.37
CA ILE A 38 -4.08 -16.56 -5.13
C ILE A 38 -4.72 -15.43 -4.32
N VAL A 39 -5.01 -15.67 -3.04
CA VAL A 39 -5.82 -14.79 -2.19
C VAL A 39 -4.98 -13.86 -1.32
N GLU A 40 -3.90 -14.36 -0.73
CA GLU A 40 -3.01 -13.60 0.14
C GLU A 40 -1.90 -12.95 -0.72
N ASP A 41 -1.92 -11.62 -0.78
CA ASP A 41 -0.94 -10.81 -1.50
C ASP A 41 -0.19 -9.90 -0.52
N VAL A 42 0.60 -8.97 -1.05
CA VAL A 42 1.23 -7.94 -0.25
C VAL A 42 0.16 -6.95 0.22
N SER A 43 0.05 -6.76 1.54
CA SER A 43 -0.83 -5.78 2.18
C SER A 43 -0.02 -4.57 2.66
N LEU A 44 -0.63 -3.38 2.63
CA LEU A 44 -0.01 -2.12 3.08
C LEU A 44 -0.75 -1.59 4.30
N THR A 45 0.00 -1.24 5.35
CA THR A 45 -0.55 -0.65 6.57
C THR A 45 0.25 0.56 7.03
N PHE A 46 -0.47 1.54 7.57
CA PHE A 46 0.14 2.64 8.32
C PHE A 46 0.47 2.16 9.74
N VAL A 47 1.68 2.43 10.21
CA VAL A 47 2.15 1.99 11.52
C VAL A 47 2.07 3.13 12.54
N LYS A 48 2.70 4.27 12.23
CA LYS A 48 2.75 5.45 13.11
C LYS A 48 3.36 6.67 12.41
N PRO A 49 3.09 7.88 12.93
CA PRO A 49 3.87 9.05 12.56
C PRO A 49 5.32 8.95 13.10
N PHE A 50 6.27 9.55 12.38
CA PHE A 50 7.68 9.63 12.79
C PHE A 50 8.24 11.03 12.47
N GLY A 51 8.08 11.96 13.41
CA GLY A 51 8.41 13.37 13.18
C GLY A 51 7.53 13.94 12.07
N ARG A 52 8.15 14.35 10.96
CA ARG A 52 7.46 14.81 9.75
C ARG A 52 7.22 13.70 8.72
N TYR A 53 7.81 12.51 8.93
CA TYR A 53 7.67 11.35 8.05
C TYR A 53 6.57 10.42 8.57
N TYR A 54 6.20 9.45 7.73
CA TYR A 54 5.19 8.45 8.07
C TYR A 54 5.77 7.05 7.93
N VAL A 55 5.59 6.20 8.94
CA VAL A 55 6.07 4.81 8.88
C VAL A 55 4.94 3.93 8.36
N PHE A 56 5.23 3.27 7.24
CA PHE A 56 4.36 2.28 6.63
C PHE A 56 5.03 0.91 6.66
N GLU A 57 4.23 -0.14 6.56
CA GLU A 57 4.66 -1.53 6.50
C GLU A 57 3.96 -2.23 5.33
N LEU A 58 4.77 -2.88 4.49
CA LEU A 58 4.29 -3.88 3.54
C LEU A 58 4.45 -5.26 4.16
N GLU A 59 3.39 -6.05 4.20
CA GLU A 59 3.40 -7.43 4.67
C GLU A 59 3.11 -8.36 3.50
N ASN A 60 4.03 -9.27 3.22
CA ASN A 60 3.84 -10.28 2.19
C ASN A 60 3.31 -11.55 2.84
N GLU A 61 2.01 -11.78 2.72
CA GLU A 61 1.33 -12.98 3.24
C GLU A 61 1.47 -14.18 2.28
N SER A 62 1.93 -13.94 1.05
CA SER A 62 2.10 -14.98 0.06
C SER A 62 3.29 -15.91 0.39
N PRO A 63 3.26 -17.18 -0.08
CA PRO A 63 4.33 -18.15 0.16
C PRO A 63 5.58 -17.92 -0.70
N SER A 64 5.67 -16.81 -1.46
CA SER A 64 6.80 -16.49 -2.33
C SER A 64 7.28 -15.07 -2.14
N ASP A 65 8.58 -14.84 -2.34
CA ASP A 65 9.14 -13.49 -2.37
C ASP A 65 8.49 -12.67 -3.49
N GLN A 66 8.13 -11.43 -3.17
CA GLN A 66 7.48 -10.50 -4.08
C GLN A 66 8.42 -9.33 -4.37
N VAL A 67 8.55 -8.98 -5.65
CA VAL A 67 9.19 -7.74 -6.10
C VAL A 67 8.13 -6.68 -6.20
N ILE A 68 8.41 -5.49 -5.67
CA ILE A 68 7.59 -4.29 -5.88
C ILE A 68 7.95 -3.72 -7.26
N GLU A 69 7.06 -3.87 -8.22
CA GLU A 69 7.25 -3.35 -9.58
C GLU A 69 7.06 -1.84 -9.61
N SER A 70 5.98 -1.37 -8.97
CA SER A 70 5.70 0.05 -8.79
C SER A 70 5.06 0.28 -7.42
N PHE A 71 5.38 1.43 -6.84
CA PHE A 71 4.75 2.01 -5.67
C PHE A 71 4.59 3.50 -5.93
N GLU A 72 3.36 3.98 -5.88
CA GLU A 72 2.99 5.34 -6.22
C GLU A 72 2.09 5.92 -5.13
N VAL A 73 2.35 7.18 -4.78
CA VAL A 73 1.46 7.97 -3.93
C VAL A 73 0.96 9.13 -4.77
N VAL A 74 -0.36 9.23 -4.88
CA VAL A 74 -1.03 10.28 -5.65
C VAL A 74 -1.79 11.16 -4.68
N PHE A 75 -1.67 12.47 -4.87
CA PHE A 75 -2.53 13.46 -4.24
C PHE A 75 -3.64 13.84 -5.22
N PRO A 76 -4.90 13.40 -5.01
CA PRO A 76 -6.00 13.69 -5.93
C PRO A 76 -6.17 15.19 -6.21
N ALA A 77 -6.40 15.52 -7.48
CA ALA A 77 -6.63 16.89 -7.91
C ALA A 77 -7.97 17.43 -7.41
N GLY A 78 -8.05 18.74 -7.17
CA GLY A 78 -9.29 19.44 -6.83
C GLY A 78 -9.72 19.33 -5.35
N GLN A 79 -8.94 18.66 -4.50
CA GLN A 79 -9.20 18.67 -3.06
C GLN A 79 -8.73 19.99 -2.42
N PRO A 80 -9.46 20.54 -1.44
CA PRO A 80 -9.00 21.69 -0.68
C PRO A 80 -7.80 21.31 0.18
N LEU A 81 -6.80 22.19 0.25
CA LEU A 81 -5.64 22.05 1.12
C LEU A 81 -5.87 22.84 2.41
N VAL A 82 -5.97 22.13 3.53
CA VAL A 82 -6.01 22.76 4.87
C VAL A 82 -4.68 22.48 5.56
N ALA A 83 -3.97 23.55 5.93
CA ALA A 83 -2.68 23.46 6.58
C ALA A 83 -2.56 24.47 7.71
N ARG A 84 -1.85 24.07 8.77
CA ARG A 84 -1.50 24.93 9.90
C ARG A 84 0.00 25.14 9.99
N THR A 85 0.39 26.29 10.50
CA THR A 85 1.77 26.54 10.92
C THR A 85 2.03 25.81 12.24
N THR A 86 3.23 25.25 12.39
CA THR A 86 3.63 24.46 13.57
C THR A 86 4.54 25.24 14.52
N ARG A 87 5.00 26.42 14.09
CA ARG A 87 5.85 27.34 14.84
C ARG A 87 5.68 28.75 14.31
N ASP A 88 6.10 29.74 15.10
CA ASP A 88 6.24 31.11 14.63
C ASP A 88 7.27 31.18 13.49
N ILE A 89 6.96 32.00 12.49
CA ILE A 89 7.78 32.16 11.29
C ILE A 89 8.19 33.63 11.22
N TYR A 90 9.50 33.86 11.24
CA TYR A 90 10.07 35.18 11.04
C TYR A 90 10.25 35.43 9.55
N THR A 91 9.77 36.57 9.07
CA THR A 91 9.79 36.94 7.66
C THR A 91 10.88 37.95 7.37
N ASN A 92 11.43 37.91 6.15
CA ASN A 92 12.34 38.94 5.68
C ASN A 92 11.55 39.99 4.89
N GLU A 93 11.69 41.24 5.28
CA GLU A 93 11.20 42.40 4.54
C GLU A 93 12.32 42.90 3.62
N SER A 94 12.03 43.06 2.32
CA SER A 94 12.95 43.71 1.39
C SER A 94 12.93 45.22 1.57
N ASP A 95 13.93 45.92 1.06
CA ASP A 95 13.99 47.39 1.03
C ASP A 95 12.80 48.05 0.29
N SER A 96 12.04 47.26 -0.47
CA SER A 96 10.82 47.68 -1.18
C SER A 96 9.52 47.37 -0.40
N GLY A 97 9.61 46.96 0.86
CA GLY A 97 8.47 46.57 1.70
C GLY A 97 7.85 45.22 1.35
N LYS A 98 8.52 44.38 0.55
CA LYS A 98 8.03 43.04 0.19
C LYS A 98 8.40 42.05 1.28
N VAL A 99 7.39 41.44 1.88
CA VAL A 99 7.57 40.37 2.88
C VAL A 99 7.71 39.02 2.18
N THR A 100 8.74 38.27 2.54
CA THR A 100 8.99 36.90 2.03
C THR A 100 9.06 35.91 3.17
N LEU A 101 8.37 34.77 2.99
CA LEU A 101 8.41 33.67 3.94
C LEU A 101 9.68 32.82 3.71
N PRO A 102 10.28 32.25 4.77
CA PRO A 102 11.38 31.30 4.65
C PRO A 102 10.96 30.10 3.78
N GLY A 103 11.79 29.71 2.81
CA GLY A 103 11.44 28.64 1.86
C GLY A 103 10.49 29.07 0.73
N GLY A 104 10.12 30.35 0.68
CA GLY A 104 9.31 30.93 -0.38
C GLY A 104 7.82 30.78 -0.17
N ASN A 105 7.06 31.14 -1.21
CA ASN A 105 5.60 31.27 -1.15
C ASN A 105 4.88 30.03 -1.69
N SER A 106 5.64 29.07 -2.19
CA SER A 106 5.17 27.86 -2.86
C SER A 106 5.86 26.65 -2.24
N GLY A 107 5.07 25.66 -1.84
CA GLY A 107 5.57 24.34 -1.45
C GLY A 107 5.10 23.27 -2.43
N TRP A 108 5.61 22.06 -2.24
CA TRP A 108 5.12 20.85 -2.90
C TRP A 108 4.87 19.76 -1.84
N ILE A 109 4.39 18.60 -2.29
CA ILE A 109 4.05 17.45 -1.43
C ILE A 109 5.05 16.33 -1.70
N PRO A 110 6.20 16.25 -0.98
CA PRO A 110 7.25 15.27 -1.25
C PRO A 110 6.79 13.81 -1.25
N THR A 111 5.72 13.48 -0.52
CA THR A 111 5.18 12.12 -0.47
C THR A 111 4.83 11.58 -1.87
N VAL A 112 4.39 12.42 -2.81
CA VAL A 112 3.97 11.98 -4.15
C VAL A 112 5.14 11.65 -5.08
N GLU A 113 6.36 12.03 -4.70
CA GLU A 113 7.60 11.76 -5.46
C GLU A 113 8.30 10.49 -4.97
N PHE A 114 7.72 9.79 -3.99
CA PHE A 114 8.33 8.63 -3.37
C PHE A 114 8.36 7.42 -4.32
N THR A 115 9.56 7.01 -4.70
CA THR A 115 9.82 5.88 -5.61
C THR A 115 10.80 4.86 -5.04
N GLU A 116 11.28 5.06 -3.81
CA GLU A 116 12.38 4.28 -3.24
C GLU A 116 12.07 2.78 -3.10
N LEU A 117 10.79 2.39 -3.04
CA LEU A 117 10.37 0.99 -2.97
C LEU A 117 10.43 0.25 -4.31
N ASN A 118 10.50 0.95 -5.45
CA ASN A 118 10.46 0.31 -6.76
C ASN A 118 11.68 -0.59 -6.96
N GLY A 119 11.44 -1.82 -7.40
CA GLY A 119 12.45 -2.87 -7.57
C GLY A 119 12.88 -3.58 -6.28
N GLN A 120 12.37 -3.18 -5.12
CA GLN A 120 12.71 -3.83 -3.86
C GLN A 120 11.95 -5.14 -3.64
N ILE A 121 12.53 -6.06 -2.87
CA ILE A 121 11.94 -7.35 -2.53
C ILE A 121 11.30 -7.29 -1.13
N VAL A 122 10.12 -7.91 -1.00
CA VAL A 122 9.47 -8.27 0.27
C VAL A 122 9.45 -9.80 0.36
N GLY A 123 10.19 -10.36 1.32
CA GLY A 123 10.32 -11.80 1.47
C GLY A 123 9.00 -12.50 1.82
N ALA A 124 8.86 -13.78 1.49
CA ALA A 124 7.68 -14.59 1.79
C ALA A 124 7.38 -14.61 3.31
N ASN A 125 6.13 -14.35 3.70
CA ASN A 125 5.71 -14.25 5.11
C ASN A 125 6.57 -13.26 5.93
N LYS A 126 7.05 -12.19 5.29
CA LYS A 126 7.85 -11.13 5.93
C LYS A 126 7.17 -9.78 5.80
N LYS A 127 7.48 -8.93 6.78
CA LYS A 127 7.12 -7.52 6.85
C LYS A 127 8.30 -6.65 6.46
N LYS A 128 8.02 -5.52 5.81
CA LYS A 128 9.01 -4.53 5.41
C LYS A 128 8.52 -3.14 5.77
N LYS A 129 9.20 -2.50 6.72
CA LYS A 129 8.94 -1.12 7.12
C LYS A 129 9.72 -0.14 6.25
N PHE A 130 9.09 0.98 5.93
CA PHE A 130 9.69 2.08 5.17
C PHE A 130 9.12 3.40 5.66
N ARG A 131 9.77 4.50 5.24
CA ARG A 131 9.40 5.85 5.63
C ARG A 131 8.93 6.60 4.40
N LEU A 132 7.68 7.07 4.43
CA LEU A 132 7.19 8.02 3.44
C LEU A 132 7.66 9.44 3.79
N PRO A 133 8.07 10.24 2.79
CA PRO A 133 8.37 11.66 2.92
C PRO A 133 7.20 12.45 3.51
N PRO A 134 7.47 13.64 4.07
CA PRO A 134 6.42 14.52 4.60
C PRO A 134 5.43 14.96 3.52
N ALA A 135 4.19 15.23 3.94
CA ALA A 135 3.13 15.75 3.09
C ALA A 135 3.29 17.24 2.72
N SER A 136 4.35 17.90 3.19
CA SER A 136 4.70 19.27 2.80
C SER A 136 6.22 19.41 2.75
N SER A 137 6.74 20.09 1.73
CA SER A 137 8.16 20.44 1.63
C SER A 137 8.56 21.55 2.60
N ILE A 138 7.61 22.40 2.99
CA ILE A 138 7.83 23.51 3.90
C ILE A 138 7.83 23.01 5.35
N ASP A 139 8.88 23.31 6.11
CA ASP A 139 9.13 22.67 7.40
C ASP A 139 8.21 23.09 8.54
N TYR A 140 7.74 24.32 8.49
CA TYR A 140 6.80 24.88 9.45
C TYR A 140 5.35 24.63 9.08
N LEU A 141 5.05 24.13 7.87
CA LEU A 141 3.69 23.93 7.38
C LEU A 141 3.29 22.45 7.48
N ARG A 142 2.16 22.18 8.12
CA ARG A 142 1.61 20.84 8.29
C ARG A 142 0.19 20.79 7.76
N LEU A 143 -0.07 19.85 6.86
CA LEU A 143 -1.42 19.56 6.39
C LEU A 143 -2.25 18.99 7.56
N GLU A 144 -3.45 19.53 7.78
CA GLU A 144 -4.35 19.09 8.84
C GLU A 144 -5.18 17.88 8.42
N ALA A 145 -5.70 17.92 7.19
CA ALA A 145 -6.47 16.86 6.56
C ALA A 145 -6.18 16.81 5.07
N ALA A 146 -5.98 15.61 4.51
CA ALA A 146 -5.76 15.41 3.08
C ALA A 146 -6.06 13.96 2.64
N ILE A 147 -6.59 13.79 1.45
CA ILE A 147 -6.74 12.47 0.82
C ILE A 147 -5.49 12.15 0.01
N PHE A 148 -5.05 10.90 0.11
CA PHE A 148 -3.98 10.32 -0.69
C PHE A 148 -4.41 8.97 -1.24
N ASP A 149 -4.11 8.72 -2.51
CA ASP A 149 -4.26 7.41 -3.14
C ASP A 149 -2.88 6.75 -3.17
N VAL A 150 -2.73 5.61 -2.52
CA VAL A 150 -1.51 4.79 -2.59
C VAL A 150 -1.79 3.58 -3.46
N SER A 151 -1.01 3.39 -4.52
CA SER A 151 -1.10 2.24 -5.41
C SER A 151 0.22 1.50 -5.50
N TYR A 152 0.16 0.18 -5.60
CA TYR A 152 1.34 -0.64 -5.83
C TYR A 152 1.05 -1.89 -6.64
N ARG A 153 2.09 -2.35 -7.34
CA ARG A 153 2.07 -3.60 -8.12
C ARG A 153 3.21 -4.48 -7.67
N THR A 154 2.91 -5.75 -7.50
CA THR A 154 3.87 -6.77 -7.08
C THR A 154 3.86 -7.94 -8.05
N HIS A 155 4.99 -8.62 -8.15
CA HIS A 155 5.06 -9.91 -8.82
C HIS A 155 6.04 -10.87 -8.12
N PRO A 156 5.84 -12.18 -8.22
CA PRO A 156 6.77 -13.15 -7.67
C PRO A 156 8.19 -13.02 -8.27
N THR A 157 9.22 -13.28 -7.47
CA THR A 157 10.62 -13.32 -7.95
C THR A 157 10.88 -14.50 -8.89
N SER A 158 10.22 -15.64 -8.66
CA SER A 158 10.36 -16.85 -9.47
C SER A 158 9.70 -16.69 -10.84
N LYS A 159 10.43 -17.01 -11.91
CA LYS A 159 9.93 -16.93 -13.30
C LYS A 159 8.68 -17.79 -13.54
N LEU A 160 8.61 -18.98 -12.93
CA LEU A 160 7.44 -19.85 -13.03
C LEU A 160 6.22 -19.20 -12.37
N LEU A 161 6.38 -18.73 -11.13
CA LEU A 161 5.30 -18.09 -10.38
C LEU A 161 4.88 -16.76 -11.01
N LYS A 162 5.82 -16.01 -11.61
CA LYS A 162 5.51 -14.79 -12.36
C LYS A 162 4.62 -15.06 -13.57
N ASN A 163 4.84 -16.15 -14.31
CA ASN A 163 3.97 -16.53 -15.42
C ASN A 163 2.58 -16.96 -14.95
N ILE A 164 2.51 -17.69 -13.82
CA ILE A 164 1.23 -18.08 -13.21
C ILE A 164 0.48 -16.84 -12.73
N ASP A 165 1.16 -15.92 -12.04
CA ASP A 165 0.61 -14.65 -11.55
C ASP A 165 0.07 -13.80 -12.70
N ALA A 166 0.83 -13.67 -13.80
CA ALA A 166 0.37 -12.97 -15.00
C ALA A 166 -0.88 -13.61 -15.61
N GLY A 167 -0.95 -14.95 -15.65
CA GLY A 167 -2.13 -15.68 -16.09
C GLY A 167 -3.35 -15.46 -15.19
N LEU A 168 -3.16 -15.47 -13.86
CA LEU A 168 -4.22 -15.21 -12.89
C LEU A 168 -4.76 -13.78 -13.00
N LYS A 169 -3.88 -12.79 -13.17
CA LYS A 169 -4.24 -11.38 -13.41
C LYS A 169 -5.01 -11.22 -14.73
N TRP A 170 -4.57 -11.87 -15.79
CA TRP A 170 -5.26 -11.85 -17.09
C TRP A 170 -6.67 -12.45 -17.03
N LEU A 171 -6.87 -13.50 -16.22
CA LEU A 171 -8.17 -14.12 -15.99
C LEU A 171 -9.06 -13.36 -14.99
N GLY A 172 -8.56 -12.27 -14.39
CA GLY A 172 -9.28 -11.52 -13.35
C GLY A 172 -9.41 -12.26 -12.02
N LEU A 173 -8.62 -13.32 -11.80
CA LEU A 173 -8.60 -14.10 -10.55
C LEU A 173 -7.71 -13.46 -9.48
N LYS A 174 -6.86 -12.50 -9.87
CA LYS A 174 -5.99 -11.74 -8.98
C LYS A 174 -5.89 -10.30 -9.45
N ASN A 175 -5.79 -9.36 -8.51
CA ASN A 175 -5.67 -7.94 -8.84
C ASN A 175 -4.31 -7.65 -9.48
N THR A 176 -4.33 -6.86 -10.57
CA THR A 176 -3.10 -6.38 -11.22
C THR A 176 -2.40 -5.31 -10.38
N GLU A 177 -3.19 -4.48 -9.71
CA GLU A 177 -2.75 -3.35 -8.91
C GLU A 177 -3.61 -3.28 -7.66
N THR A 178 -2.96 -3.05 -6.51
CA THR A 178 -3.64 -2.76 -5.26
C THR A 178 -3.68 -1.26 -5.08
N LYS A 179 -4.87 -0.70 -4.91
CA LYS A 179 -5.09 0.73 -4.66
C LYS A 179 -5.81 0.92 -3.34
N ILE A 180 -5.21 1.69 -2.44
CA ILE A 180 -5.77 2.04 -1.14
C ILE A 180 -5.84 3.55 -1.04
N ARG A 181 -7.01 4.06 -0.74
CA ARG A 181 -7.20 5.47 -0.43
C ARG A 181 -7.08 5.68 1.07
N TYR A 182 -6.28 6.67 1.45
CA TYR A 182 -6.10 7.11 2.82
C TYR A 182 -6.62 8.53 3.00
N ILE A 183 -7.18 8.79 4.17
CA ILE A 183 -7.35 10.12 4.72
C ILE A 183 -6.28 10.33 5.78
N MET A 184 -5.41 11.30 5.55
CA MET A 184 -4.41 11.73 6.51
C MET A 184 -5.02 12.83 7.37
N VAL A 185 -5.13 12.62 8.68
CA VAL A 185 -5.64 13.60 9.66
C VAL A 185 -4.74 13.58 10.87
N ASP A 186 -4.30 14.77 11.30
CA ASP A 186 -3.36 14.96 12.42
C ASP A 186 -2.15 14.00 12.37
N ASN A 187 -1.49 13.93 11.20
CA ASN A 187 -0.36 13.04 10.89
C ASN A 187 -0.63 11.53 10.96
N ASN A 188 -1.86 11.10 11.20
CA ASN A 188 -2.27 9.70 11.12
C ASN A 188 -2.93 9.41 9.77
N TRP A 189 -2.83 8.18 9.30
CA TRP A 189 -3.36 7.77 8.00
C TRP A 189 -4.38 6.66 8.20
N PHE A 190 -5.61 6.91 7.78
CA PHE A 190 -6.73 5.97 7.92
C PHE A 190 -7.24 5.55 6.54
N PRO A 191 -7.43 4.25 6.27
CA PRO A 191 -8.08 3.82 5.03
C PRO A 191 -9.49 4.40 4.92
N THR A 192 -9.88 4.86 3.73
CA THR A 192 -11.24 5.36 3.48
C THR A 192 -11.72 5.00 2.09
N ALA A 193 -13.01 4.72 1.96
CA ALA A 193 -13.66 4.52 0.67
C ALA A 193 -14.14 5.84 0.04
N SER A 194 -14.17 6.94 0.80
CA SER A 194 -14.72 8.22 0.35
C SER A 194 -13.77 8.94 -0.61
N THR A 195 -14.31 9.55 -1.66
CA THR A 195 -13.60 10.50 -2.54
C THR A 195 -13.64 11.94 -2.03
N SER A 196 -14.58 12.26 -1.14
CA SER A 196 -14.78 13.59 -0.58
C SER A 196 -14.02 13.74 0.72
N LEU A 197 -13.26 14.83 0.87
CA LEU A 197 -12.49 15.12 2.08
C LEU A 197 -13.40 15.18 3.32
N ASN A 198 -14.53 15.88 3.24
CA ASN A 198 -15.45 16.04 4.37
C ASN A 198 -16.05 14.70 4.81
N GLU A 199 -16.45 13.87 3.84
CA GLU A 199 -17.02 12.55 4.17
C GLU A 199 -15.93 11.59 4.66
N ALA A 200 -14.71 11.66 4.10
CA ALA A 200 -13.58 10.87 4.59
C ALA A 200 -13.21 11.25 6.03
N LEU A 201 -13.22 12.54 6.35
CA LEU A 201 -12.99 13.08 7.69
C LEU A 201 -14.10 12.66 8.66
N ARG A 202 -15.37 12.72 8.23
CA ARG A 202 -16.51 12.20 9.00
C ARG A 202 -16.36 10.73 9.34
N LEU A 203 -15.97 9.90 8.37
CA LEU A 203 -15.72 8.47 8.57
C LEU A 203 -14.55 8.23 9.54
N ALA A 204 -13.44 8.96 9.36
CA ALA A 204 -12.29 8.86 10.26
C ALA A 204 -12.66 9.23 11.70
N CYS A 205 -13.41 10.33 11.90
CA CYS A 205 -13.91 10.75 13.21
C CYS A 205 -14.88 9.77 13.85
N ARG A 206 -15.72 9.09 13.05
CA ARG A 206 -16.63 8.05 13.54
C ARG A 206 -15.86 6.84 14.06
N ASP A 207 -14.81 6.45 13.34
CA ASP A 207 -14.05 5.24 13.60
C ASP A 207 -12.96 5.46 14.68
N ASP A 208 -12.44 6.68 14.81
CA ASP A 208 -11.47 7.09 15.83
C ASP A 208 -11.96 8.31 16.63
N ARG A 209 -12.44 8.06 17.85
CA ARG A 209 -12.94 9.09 18.76
C ARG A 209 -11.86 10.10 19.19
N SER A 210 -10.58 9.76 19.08
CA SER A 210 -9.50 10.68 19.44
C SER A 210 -9.39 11.85 18.47
N LEU A 211 -9.88 11.69 17.23
CA LEU A 211 -9.99 12.75 16.22
C LEU A 211 -11.18 13.69 16.49
N GLY A 212 -12.14 13.27 17.32
CA GLY A 212 -13.34 14.03 17.70
C GLY A 212 -13.09 15.25 18.59
N VAL A 213 -11.89 15.40 19.15
CA VAL A 213 -11.59 16.38 20.18
C VAL A 213 -10.92 17.62 19.56
N GLY A 214 -11.75 18.55 19.08
CA GLY A 214 -11.36 19.90 18.66
C GLY A 214 -11.55 20.16 17.17
N TYR A 215 -12.59 20.93 16.82
CA TYR A 215 -12.89 21.57 15.51
C TYR A 215 -12.72 20.78 14.19
N GLN A 216 -12.24 19.54 14.20
CA GLN A 216 -11.80 18.78 13.03
C GLN A 216 -12.85 17.82 12.48
N CYS A 217 -13.92 17.52 13.23
CA CYS A 217 -15.01 16.71 12.71
C CYS A 217 -16.13 17.64 12.22
N PRO A 218 -16.51 17.59 10.94
CA PRO A 218 -17.62 18.38 10.44
C PRO A 218 -18.89 18.00 11.21
N SER A 219 -19.54 18.99 11.83
CA SER A 219 -20.90 18.85 12.36
C SER A 219 -21.88 18.76 11.19
N GLU A 220 -22.98 18.04 11.38
CA GLU A 220 -24.10 17.92 10.42
C GLU A 220 -24.54 19.26 9.81
#